data_AF-A0AAV9MS88-F1
#
_entry.id   AF-A0AAV9MS88-F1
#
_cell.length_a   1.000
_cell.length_b   1.000
_cell.length_c   1.000
_cell.angle_alpha   90.00
_cell.angle_beta   90.00
_cell.angle_gamma   90.00
#
_symmetry.space_group_name_H-M   'P 1'
#
loop_
_entity.id
_entity.type
_entity.pdbx_description
1 polymer ?
#
loop_
_entity_poly.entity_id
_entity_poly.type
_entity_poly.pdbx_seq_one_letter_code
_entity_poly.pdbx_strand_id
1 'polypeptide(L)'
;MQKEATLALCIAILLSQYPDQVVKLPKYSLPTSQSAIRLTPNKSLDSLVDKCITLSCAEDGIESILGGSLLDPGVPCNLIGAWFLGIRQALSDCGSLQILEKLMAKNGSTIAPLWMAAIWCEKTEHILDHVVLGYSPVSLPVSTWIGIPQSFIQYDYVSSGPEETIPRANEYRMTYLVNPSALPPMTPYPPLGYTHKKYLSLEVRSHLSHDHYLQNYRMFWAVQDKEDILAQSFELPRRTCTLDLVGELPQVKPVFRAA
;
A
#
# COMPACT_ATOMS: atom_id res chain seq x y z
N MET A 1 15.82 15.37 21.03
CA MET A 1 15.69 16.38 19.96
C MET A 1 15.27 15.80 18.60
N GLN A 2 16.04 14.93 17.94
CA GLN A 2 15.76 14.51 16.55
C GLN A 2 14.48 13.65 16.39
N LYS A 3 14.25 12.70 17.30
CA LYS A 3 13.01 11.89 17.35
C LYS A 3 11.76 12.72 17.67
N GLU A 4 11.90 13.73 18.53
CA GLU A 4 10.83 14.64 18.92
C GLU A 4 10.44 15.57 17.77
N ALA A 5 11.42 16.08 17.01
CA ALA A 5 11.18 16.91 15.83
C ALA A 5 10.48 16.13 14.70
N THR A 6 10.91 14.89 14.46
CA THR A 6 10.25 13.96 13.53
C THR A 6 8.79 13.73 13.91
N LEU A 7 8.53 13.47 15.18
CA LEU A 7 7.18 13.23 15.68
C LEU A 7 6.31 14.49 15.63
N ALA A 8 6.86 15.65 15.98
CA ALA A 8 6.18 16.94 15.85
C ALA A 8 5.80 17.25 14.39
N LEU A 9 6.68 16.93 13.44
CA LEU A 9 6.38 17.06 12.01
C LEU A 9 5.26 16.11 11.60
N CYS A 10 5.29 14.84 11.99
CA CYS A 10 4.21 13.89 11.70
C CYS A 10 2.86 14.34 12.28
N ILE A 11 2.86 14.89 13.49
CA ILE A 11 1.66 15.49 14.12
C ILE A 11 1.15 16.67 13.29
N ALA A 12 2.04 17.58 12.89
CA ALA A 12 1.65 18.73 12.08
C ALA A 12 1.05 18.31 10.74
N ILE A 13 1.64 17.31 10.08
CA ILE A 13 1.12 16.77 8.81
C ILE A 13 -0.27 16.16 9.01
N LEU A 14 -0.44 15.29 10.01
CA LEU A 14 -1.74 14.66 10.31
C LEU A 14 -2.81 15.70 10.62
N LEU A 15 -2.50 16.72 11.42
CA LEU A 15 -3.44 17.81 11.72
C LEU A 15 -3.75 18.64 10.48
N SER A 16 -2.78 18.84 9.58
CA SER A 16 -2.96 19.60 8.33
C SER A 16 -3.74 18.87 7.24
N GLN A 17 -4.13 17.61 7.45
CA GLN A 17 -4.89 16.81 6.48
C GLN A 17 -6.39 16.71 6.78
N TYR A 18 -6.82 17.32 7.88
CA TYR A 18 -8.23 17.54 8.18
C TYR A 18 -8.74 19.01 8.02
N PRO A 19 -8.12 19.94 7.25
CA PRO A 19 -8.74 21.21 6.91
C PRO A 19 -9.56 21.13 5.61
N ASP A 20 -10.50 22.06 5.44
CA ASP A 20 -11.52 22.10 4.37
C ASP A 20 -11.02 22.27 2.90
N GLN A 21 -9.78 21.90 2.56
CA GLN A 21 -9.23 22.09 1.19
C GLN A 21 -8.44 20.90 0.65
N VAL A 22 -8.82 20.50 -0.58
CA VAL A 22 -8.20 19.42 -1.36
C VAL A 22 -7.00 19.94 -2.15
N VAL A 23 -5.83 19.34 -1.96
CA VAL A 23 -4.62 19.59 -2.77
C VAL A 23 -4.37 18.38 -3.68
N LYS A 24 -4.11 18.63 -4.97
CA LYS A 24 -3.87 17.57 -5.97
C LYS A 24 -2.39 17.23 -6.04
N LEU A 25 -2.09 15.93 -5.95
CA LEU A 25 -0.74 15.38 -6.10
C LEU A 25 -0.16 15.62 -7.51
N PRO A 26 1.18 15.59 -7.65
CA PRO A 26 1.83 15.67 -8.96
C PRO A 26 1.44 14.51 -9.87
N LYS A 27 1.50 14.73 -11.20
CA LYS A 27 1.19 13.71 -12.20
C LYS A 27 2.21 12.56 -12.14
N TYR A 28 1.73 11.34 -12.32
CA TYR A 28 2.55 10.14 -12.43
C TYR A 28 2.47 9.57 -13.84
N SER A 29 3.57 9.01 -14.33
CA SER A 29 3.61 8.29 -15.60
C SER A 29 3.91 6.82 -15.36
N LEU A 30 3.31 5.94 -16.16
CA LEU A 30 3.73 4.54 -16.26
C LEU A 30 5.16 4.45 -16.81
N PRO A 31 5.89 3.37 -16.48
CA PRO A 31 7.31 3.27 -16.80
C PRO A 31 7.51 3.27 -18.32
N THR A 32 8.01 4.37 -18.86
CA THR A 32 8.70 4.39 -20.14
C THR A 32 10.19 4.41 -19.87
N SER A 33 10.91 3.56 -20.58
CA SER A 33 12.35 3.39 -20.44
C SER A 33 13.06 4.72 -20.62
N GLN A 34 13.80 5.17 -19.59
CA GLN A 34 15.21 5.60 -19.67
C GLN A 34 15.62 6.42 -18.44
N SER A 35 16.83 6.15 -17.97
CA SER A 35 17.59 6.76 -16.86
C SER A 35 17.45 6.09 -15.48
N ALA A 36 18.51 5.35 -15.13
CA ALA A 36 18.79 4.85 -13.80
C ALA A 36 19.60 5.91 -13.04
N ILE A 37 19.12 6.30 -11.86
CA ILE A 37 19.96 6.85 -10.80
C ILE A 37 19.72 5.94 -9.59
N ARG A 38 20.70 5.11 -9.29
CA ARG A 38 20.69 4.26 -8.08
C ARG A 38 20.93 5.14 -6.86
N LEU A 39 20.01 5.08 -5.90
CA LEU A 39 20.21 5.65 -4.57
C LEU A 39 20.11 4.56 -3.50
N THR A 40 21.05 4.59 -2.57
CA THR A 40 21.28 3.57 -1.54
C THR A 40 20.21 3.59 -0.43
N PRO A 41 19.83 2.42 0.13
CA PRO A 41 18.76 2.30 1.11
C PRO A 41 19.32 2.45 2.53
N ASN A 42 19.56 3.68 2.98
CA ASN A 42 19.57 4.00 4.41
C ASN A 42 19.54 5.52 4.59
N LYS A 43 18.35 6.08 4.82
CA LYS A 43 18.27 7.46 5.30
C LYS A 43 17.24 7.58 6.42
N SER A 44 17.61 8.28 7.48
CA SER A 44 16.72 8.65 8.59
C SER A 44 15.67 9.67 8.13
N LEU A 45 14.61 9.83 8.94
CA LEU A 45 13.45 10.67 8.64
C LEU A 45 13.79 12.16 8.39
N ASP A 46 14.94 12.63 8.86
CA ASP A 46 15.49 13.96 8.59
C ASP A 46 15.78 14.22 7.11
N SER A 47 16.11 13.17 6.35
CA SER A 47 16.21 13.25 4.88
C SER A 47 14.84 13.22 4.18
N LEU A 48 13.78 13.09 4.96
CA LEU A 48 12.41 12.94 4.50
C LEU A 48 11.58 14.21 4.75
N VAL A 49 12.14 15.36 5.18
CA VAL A 49 11.37 16.61 5.38
C VAL A 49 10.65 17.03 4.10
N ASP A 50 11.34 17.10 2.97
CA ASP A 50 10.74 17.39 1.66
C ASP A 50 9.62 16.39 1.30
N LYS A 51 9.79 15.15 1.76
CA LYS A 51 8.85 14.06 1.54
C LYS A 51 7.61 14.19 2.43
N CYS A 52 7.81 14.53 3.69
CA CYS A 52 6.81 14.85 4.68
C CYS A 52 5.96 16.06 4.26
N ILE A 53 6.58 17.12 3.75
CA ILE A 53 5.88 18.28 3.18
C ILE A 53 5.04 17.84 1.98
N THR A 54 5.59 17.05 1.06
CA THR A 54 4.81 16.61 -0.10
C THR A 54 3.68 15.65 0.27
N LEU A 55 3.87 14.82 1.31
CA LEU A 55 2.81 13.99 1.88
C LEU A 55 1.71 14.83 2.54
N SER A 56 2.04 15.97 3.16
CA SER A 56 1.02 16.90 3.68
C SER A 56 0.16 17.53 2.59
N CYS A 57 0.64 17.53 1.34
CA CYS A 57 -0.13 17.94 0.16
C CYS A 57 -0.96 16.79 -0.46
N ALA A 58 -0.94 15.60 0.15
CA ALA A 58 -1.53 14.38 -0.36
C ALA A 58 -2.57 13.84 0.62
N GLU A 59 -3.82 14.29 0.54
CA GLU A 59 -4.89 13.92 1.50
C GLU A 59 -5.04 12.40 1.63
N ASP A 60 -5.16 11.71 0.51
CA ASP A 60 -5.19 10.25 0.46
C ASP A 60 -3.85 9.59 0.80
N GLY A 61 -2.76 10.35 0.79
CA GLY A 61 -1.41 9.85 0.97
C GLY A 61 -1.20 9.27 2.36
N ILE A 62 -1.56 10.00 3.41
CA ILE A 62 -1.34 9.55 4.79
C ILE A 62 -2.20 8.33 5.10
N GLU A 63 -3.48 8.36 4.75
CA GLU A 63 -4.38 7.23 4.96
C GLU A 63 -3.91 6.00 4.18
N SER A 64 -3.39 6.19 2.97
CA SER A 64 -2.77 5.11 2.18
C SER A 64 -1.51 4.54 2.84
N ILE A 65 -0.66 5.37 3.46
CA ILE A 65 0.55 4.90 4.18
C ILE A 65 0.17 4.09 5.40
N LEU A 66 -0.72 4.64 6.22
CA LEU A 66 -1.16 3.99 7.45
C LEU A 66 -1.94 2.72 7.13
N GLY A 67 -2.85 2.75 6.16
CA GLY A 67 -3.56 1.56 5.67
C GLY A 67 -2.62 0.50 5.06
N GLY A 68 -1.67 0.92 4.23
CA GLY A 68 -0.68 0.04 3.60
C GLY A 68 0.21 -0.68 4.61
N SER A 69 0.44 -0.10 5.77
CA SER A 69 1.17 -0.78 6.85
C SER A 69 0.43 -1.99 7.44
N LEU A 70 -0.89 -2.04 7.28
CA LEU A 70 -1.73 -3.16 7.70
C LEU A 70 -1.96 -4.17 6.56
N LEU A 71 -1.43 -3.88 5.37
CA LEU A 71 -1.54 -4.75 4.21
C LEU A 71 -0.90 -6.10 4.52
N ASP A 72 -1.65 -7.14 4.21
CA ASP A 72 -1.12 -8.48 4.08
C ASP A 72 -1.45 -8.98 2.68
N PRO A 73 -0.44 -9.16 1.81
CA PRO A 73 -0.69 -9.56 0.43
C PRO A 73 -1.27 -10.98 0.33
N GLY A 74 -1.19 -11.80 1.38
CA GLY A 74 -1.78 -13.14 1.42
C GLY A 74 -3.28 -13.14 1.75
N VAL A 75 -3.81 -12.04 2.28
CA VAL A 75 -5.23 -11.92 2.64
C VAL A 75 -6.02 -11.51 1.40
N PRO A 76 -6.99 -12.31 0.92
CA PRO A 76 -7.82 -11.92 -0.22
C PRO A 76 -8.86 -10.86 0.19
N CYS A 77 -9.31 -10.07 -0.80
CA CYS A 77 -10.20 -8.93 -0.57
C CYS A 77 -11.55 -9.31 0.07
N ASN A 78 -12.01 -10.55 -0.07
CA ASN A 78 -13.24 -11.02 0.57
C ASN A 78 -13.07 -11.33 2.08
N LEU A 79 -11.83 -11.41 2.58
CA LEU A 79 -11.49 -11.64 3.99
C LEU A 79 -11.00 -10.37 4.69
N ILE A 80 -10.96 -9.24 3.99
CA ILE A 80 -10.47 -7.95 4.49
C ILE A 80 -11.17 -7.50 5.79
N GLY A 81 -12.49 -7.66 5.88
CA GLY A 81 -13.25 -7.28 7.06
C GLY A 81 -12.85 -8.10 8.29
N ALA A 82 -12.72 -9.42 8.14
CA ALA A 82 -12.28 -10.30 9.22
C ALA A 82 -10.84 -10.00 9.65
N TRP A 83 -9.96 -9.72 8.69
CA TRP A 83 -8.58 -9.32 8.95
C TRP A 83 -8.50 -8.06 9.82
N PHE A 84 -9.22 -7.01 9.45
CA PHE A 84 -9.19 -5.76 10.22
C PHE A 84 -9.93 -5.83 11.54
N LEU A 85 -11.00 -6.62 11.65
CA LEU A 85 -11.62 -6.91 12.94
C LEU A 85 -10.65 -7.60 13.91
N GLY A 86 -9.83 -8.53 13.40
CA GLY A 86 -8.76 -9.16 14.18
C GLY A 86 -7.70 -8.15 14.64
N ILE A 87 -7.26 -7.24 13.76
CA ILE A 87 -6.34 -6.16 14.11
C ILE A 87 -6.95 -5.25 15.18
N ARG A 88 -8.20 -4.84 15.02
CA ARG A 88 -8.90 -3.97 15.98
C ARG A 88 -9.07 -4.63 17.35
N GLN A 89 -9.44 -5.91 17.38
CA GLN A 89 -9.54 -6.67 18.62
C GLN A 89 -8.17 -6.76 19.32
N ALA A 90 -7.11 -7.04 18.57
CA ALA A 90 -5.76 -7.06 19.13
C ALA A 90 -5.40 -5.69 19.73
N LEU A 91 -5.73 -4.58 19.03
CA LEU A 91 -5.49 -3.21 19.49
C LEU A 91 -6.21 -2.89 20.81
N SER A 92 -7.44 -3.39 20.96
CA SER A 92 -8.20 -3.26 22.21
C SER A 92 -7.58 -4.07 23.35
N ASP A 93 -7.11 -5.30 23.08
CA ASP A 93 -6.63 -6.23 24.11
C ASP A 93 -5.19 -5.96 24.58
N CYS A 94 -4.29 -5.57 23.67
CA CYS A 94 -2.86 -5.38 23.97
C CYS A 94 -2.46 -3.90 24.20
N GLY A 95 -3.38 -2.97 23.96
CA GLY A 95 -3.09 -1.52 23.91
C GLY A 95 -2.34 -1.11 22.64
N SER A 96 -2.58 0.13 22.19
CA SER A 96 -2.10 0.64 20.90
C SER A 96 -0.57 0.66 20.74
N LEU A 97 0.18 0.86 21.83
CA LEU A 97 1.65 0.98 21.80
C LEU A 97 2.37 -0.36 21.56
N GLN A 98 1.90 -1.47 22.14
CA GLN A 98 2.55 -2.78 21.96
C GLN A 98 2.31 -3.37 20.57
N ILE A 99 1.17 -3.07 19.96
CA ILE A 99 0.91 -3.45 18.58
C ILE A 99 1.65 -2.55 17.62
N LEU A 100 1.79 -1.27 17.93
CA LEU A 100 2.69 -0.41 17.18
C LEU A 100 4.10 -1.00 17.17
N GLU A 101 4.62 -1.54 18.28
CA GLU A 101 5.91 -2.26 18.28
C GLU A 101 5.95 -3.45 17.32
N LYS A 102 4.89 -4.26 17.25
CA LYS A 102 4.79 -5.38 16.30
C LYS A 102 4.69 -4.89 14.84
N LEU A 103 3.97 -3.79 14.62
CA LEU A 103 3.75 -3.18 13.31
C LEU A 103 5.03 -2.50 12.79
N MET A 104 5.79 -1.86 13.70
CA MET A 104 7.15 -1.35 13.50
C MET A 104 8.13 -2.47 13.17
N ALA A 105 8.00 -3.64 13.81
CA ALA A 105 8.82 -4.81 13.51
C ALA A 105 8.52 -5.39 12.11
N LYS A 106 7.26 -5.36 11.65
CA LYS A 106 6.84 -5.86 10.32
C LYS A 106 7.28 -4.94 9.18
N ASN A 107 7.12 -3.62 9.32
CA ASN A 107 7.25 -2.66 8.20
C ASN A 107 8.55 -1.86 8.18
N GLY A 108 9.48 -2.15 9.10
CA GLY A 108 10.64 -1.31 9.33
C GLY A 108 10.27 0.01 10.02
N SER A 109 11.22 0.60 10.72
CA SER A 109 11.02 1.75 11.61
C SER A 109 10.51 3.04 10.93
N THR A 110 10.29 3.04 9.61
CA THR A 110 10.06 4.25 8.79
C THR A 110 8.72 4.91 9.06
N ILE A 111 7.65 4.14 9.29
CA ILE A 111 6.28 4.66 9.50
C ILE A 111 5.87 4.75 10.96
N ALA A 112 6.72 4.27 11.87
CA ALA A 112 6.51 4.33 13.31
C ALA A 112 6.07 5.72 13.80
N PRO A 113 6.72 6.83 13.37
CA PRO A 113 6.38 8.14 13.90
C PRO A 113 5.02 8.64 13.42
N LEU A 114 4.57 8.19 12.24
CA LEU A 114 3.27 8.55 11.69
C LEU A 114 2.14 7.88 12.47
N TRP A 115 2.29 6.60 12.82
CA TRP A 115 1.35 5.92 13.71
C TRP A 115 1.35 6.48 15.14
N MET A 116 2.52 6.83 15.69
CA MET A 116 2.61 7.52 16.99
C MET A 116 1.83 8.84 16.97
N ALA A 117 2.00 9.63 15.91
CA ALA A 117 1.26 10.86 15.73
C ALA A 117 -0.25 10.60 15.60
N ALA A 118 -0.67 9.55 14.88
CA ALA A 118 -2.09 9.18 14.78
C ALA A 118 -2.69 8.74 16.12
N ILE A 119 -1.92 8.11 17.00
CA ILE A 119 -2.35 7.78 18.37
C ILE A 119 -2.49 9.06 19.20
N TRP A 120 -1.48 9.93 19.18
CA TRP A 120 -1.49 11.18 19.96
C TRP A 120 -2.55 12.19 19.50
N CYS A 121 -2.89 12.17 18.21
CA CYS A 121 -3.98 12.98 17.66
C CYS A 121 -5.35 12.32 17.74
N GLU A 122 -5.48 11.15 18.39
CA GLU A 122 -6.73 10.39 18.52
C GLU A 122 -7.39 10.05 17.16
N LYS A 123 -6.58 9.87 16.10
CA LYS A 123 -7.03 9.54 14.74
C LYS A 123 -7.01 8.05 14.42
N THR A 124 -6.52 7.22 15.34
CA THR A 124 -6.30 5.79 15.11
C THR A 124 -7.60 5.06 14.74
N GLU A 125 -8.69 5.26 15.49
CA GLU A 125 -9.99 4.63 15.21
C GLU A 125 -10.57 5.06 13.85
N HIS A 126 -10.48 6.36 13.52
CA HIS A 126 -10.92 6.87 12.21
C HIS A 126 -10.19 6.18 11.05
N ILE A 127 -8.88 6.03 11.15
CA ILE A 127 -8.07 5.34 10.13
C ILE A 127 -8.47 3.86 10.04
N LEU A 128 -8.66 3.19 11.18
CA LEU A 128 -9.08 1.79 11.20
C LEU A 128 -10.48 1.60 10.62
N ASP A 129 -11.42 2.49 10.91
CA ASP A 129 -12.77 2.43 10.38
C ASP A 129 -12.79 2.63 8.85
N HIS A 130 -12.05 3.61 8.33
CA HIS A 130 -11.87 3.78 6.88
C HIS A 130 -11.31 2.53 6.22
N VAL A 131 -10.33 1.92 6.85
CA VAL A 131 -9.68 0.71 6.35
C VAL A 131 -10.60 -0.51 6.41
N VAL A 132 -11.35 -0.70 7.52
CA VAL A 132 -12.37 -1.77 7.68
C VAL A 132 -13.47 -1.64 6.63
N LEU A 133 -13.92 -0.42 6.35
CA LEU A 133 -14.95 -0.13 5.37
C LEU A 133 -14.45 -0.24 3.92
N GLY A 134 -13.15 -0.52 3.72
CA GLY A 134 -12.55 -0.66 2.40
C GLY A 134 -12.34 0.67 1.68
N TYR A 135 -12.40 1.78 2.41
CA TYR A 135 -12.17 3.13 1.88
C TYR A 135 -10.70 3.53 1.87
N SER A 136 -9.79 2.67 2.33
CA SER A 136 -8.36 2.98 2.34
C SER A 136 -7.87 3.24 0.90
N PRO A 137 -7.44 4.47 0.60
CA PRO A 137 -7.01 4.80 -0.76
C PRO A 137 -5.70 4.08 -1.08
N VAL A 138 -5.54 3.66 -2.32
CA VAL A 138 -4.28 3.12 -2.85
C VAL A 138 -3.54 4.23 -3.57
N SER A 139 -2.37 4.63 -3.07
CA SER A 139 -1.54 5.66 -3.69
C SER A 139 -0.16 5.12 -4.07
N LEU A 140 -0.06 4.48 -5.24
CA LEU A 140 1.20 3.93 -5.76
C LEU A 140 2.35 4.96 -5.80
N PRO A 141 2.13 6.26 -6.10
CA PRO A 141 3.16 7.28 -5.96
C PRO A 141 3.70 7.39 -4.53
N VAL A 142 2.80 7.39 -3.54
CA VAL A 142 3.16 7.45 -2.12
C VAL A 142 3.85 6.16 -1.68
N SER A 143 3.31 4.99 -2.03
CA SER A 143 3.94 3.68 -1.79
C SER A 143 5.39 3.64 -2.29
N THR A 144 5.63 4.16 -3.49
CA THR A 144 6.96 4.26 -4.08
C THR A 144 7.87 5.12 -3.23
N TRP A 145 7.36 6.27 -2.81
CA TRP A 145 8.10 7.24 -2.03
C TRP A 145 8.66 6.61 -0.74
N ILE A 146 7.79 5.95 0.01
CA ILE A 146 8.14 5.38 1.31
C ILE A 146 8.75 3.97 1.21
N GLY A 147 8.69 3.36 0.02
CA GLY A 147 9.17 2.00 -0.23
C GLY A 147 8.31 0.91 0.42
N ILE A 148 7.13 1.25 0.92
CA ILE A 148 6.19 0.33 1.58
C ILE A 148 5.07 0.01 0.60
N PRO A 149 4.84 -1.28 0.31
CA PRO A 149 3.78 -1.69 -0.60
C PRO A 149 2.40 -1.36 -0.01
N GLN A 150 1.52 -0.83 -0.85
CA GLN A 150 0.15 -0.45 -0.52
C GLN A 150 -0.90 -1.21 -1.33
N SER A 151 -0.49 -2.01 -2.32
CA SER A 151 -1.45 -2.80 -3.11
C SER A 151 -0.88 -4.13 -3.58
N PHE A 152 -1.76 -5.11 -3.77
CA PHE A 152 -1.47 -6.42 -4.33
C PHE A 152 -0.79 -6.37 -5.70
N ILE A 153 -1.00 -5.31 -6.50
CA ILE A 153 -0.34 -5.17 -7.81
C ILE A 153 1.18 -5.00 -7.71
N GLN A 154 1.70 -4.76 -6.50
CA GLN A 154 3.14 -4.69 -6.23
C GLN A 154 3.75 -6.05 -5.86
N TYR A 155 2.94 -7.12 -5.90
CA TYR A 155 3.34 -8.50 -5.61
C TYR A 155 3.11 -9.41 -6.82
N ASP A 156 4.09 -10.28 -7.06
CA ASP A 156 3.98 -11.43 -7.94
C ASP A 156 3.39 -12.61 -7.16
N TYR A 157 2.21 -13.07 -7.57
CA TYR A 157 1.59 -14.21 -6.92
C TYR A 157 2.05 -15.52 -7.54
N VAL A 158 2.68 -16.36 -6.74
CA VAL A 158 3.08 -17.70 -7.17
C VAL A 158 1.82 -18.53 -7.36
N SER A 159 1.65 -19.11 -8.54
CA SER A 159 0.50 -19.98 -8.82
C SER A 159 0.70 -21.32 -8.13
N SER A 160 -0.13 -21.61 -7.14
CA SER A 160 -0.33 -22.95 -6.56
C SER A 160 -1.64 -23.59 -7.04
N GLY A 161 -2.28 -22.98 -8.04
CA GLY A 161 -3.60 -23.38 -8.54
C GLY A 161 -3.57 -24.51 -9.55
N PRO A 162 -4.75 -24.93 -10.04
CA PRO A 162 -4.90 -25.95 -11.07
C PRO A 162 -4.12 -25.62 -12.34
N GLU A 163 -3.78 -26.65 -13.11
CA GLU A 163 -3.14 -26.50 -14.42
C GLU A 163 -3.97 -25.59 -15.34
N GLU A 164 -3.30 -24.84 -16.22
CA GLU A 164 -3.94 -23.89 -17.14
C GLU A 164 -4.71 -22.73 -16.49
N THR A 165 -4.47 -22.47 -15.20
CA THR A 165 -5.01 -21.31 -14.49
C THR A 165 -3.91 -20.36 -14.01
N ILE A 166 -4.29 -19.11 -13.76
CA ILE A 166 -3.47 -18.10 -13.10
C ILE A 166 -4.24 -17.49 -11.93
N PRO A 167 -3.58 -17.05 -10.84
CA PRO A 167 -4.24 -16.30 -9.79
C PRO A 167 -4.96 -15.08 -10.37
N ARG A 168 -6.19 -14.79 -9.91
CA ARG A 168 -6.89 -13.56 -10.33
C ARG A 168 -6.08 -12.31 -10.00
N ALA A 169 -5.32 -12.35 -8.90
CA ALA A 169 -4.39 -11.28 -8.56
C ALA A 169 -3.36 -11.03 -9.68
N ASN A 170 -2.84 -12.08 -10.32
CA ASN A 170 -1.94 -11.95 -11.46
C ASN A 170 -2.67 -11.42 -12.69
N GLU A 171 -3.89 -11.87 -12.98
CA GLU A 171 -4.70 -11.34 -14.09
C GLU A 171 -4.90 -9.82 -13.98
N TYR A 172 -5.33 -9.34 -12.81
CA TYR A 172 -5.54 -7.90 -12.56
C TYR A 172 -4.23 -7.12 -12.58
N ARG A 173 -3.16 -7.65 -11.96
CA ARG A 173 -1.84 -7.01 -12.00
C ARG A 173 -1.34 -6.90 -13.44
N MET A 174 -1.44 -7.99 -14.21
CA MET A 174 -1.03 -8.01 -15.61
C MET A 174 -1.79 -6.97 -16.42
N THR A 175 -3.11 -6.88 -16.25
CA THR A 175 -3.94 -5.85 -16.90
C THR A 175 -3.41 -4.44 -16.60
N TYR A 176 -3.09 -4.15 -15.33
CA TYR A 176 -2.55 -2.86 -14.93
C TYR A 176 -1.18 -2.56 -15.54
N LEU A 177 -0.29 -3.56 -15.62
CA LEU A 177 1.08 -3.37 -16.11
C LEU A 177 1.16 -3.18 -17.63
N VAL A 178 0.28 -3.82 -18.40
CA VAL A 178 0.35 -3.81 -19.87
C VAL A 178 -0.54 -2.75 -20.51
N ASN A 179 -1.55 -2.25 -19.80
CA ASN A 179 -2.52 -1.30 -20.32
C ASN A 179 -2.34 0.10 -19.70
N PRO A 180 -1.87 1.11 -20.46
CA PRO A 180 -1.62 2.43 -19.90
C PRO A 180 -2.83 3.20 -19.40
N SER A 181 -4.03 2.79 -19.82
CA SER A 181 -5.30 3.38 -19.42
C SER A 181 -5.96 2.61 -18.27
N ALA A 182 -5.35 1.53 -17.78
CA ALA A 182 -5.88 0.79 -16.64
C ALA A 182 -5.83 1.65 -15.37
N LEU A 183 -6.97 1.74 -14.70
CA LEU A 183 -7.05 2.37 -13.40
C LEU A 183 -6.38 1.46 -12.35
N PRO A 184 -5.72 2.06 -11.33
CA PRO A 184 -5.25 1.28 -10.19
C PRO A 184 -6.43 0.59 -9.49
N PRO A 185 -6.19 -0.53 -8.78
CA PRO A 185 -7.25 -1.22 -8.09
C PRO A 185 -7.84 -0.34 -6.98
N MET A 186 -9.16 -0.34 -6.86
CA MET A 186 -9.87 0.38 -5.79
C MET A 186 -9.58 -0.21 -4.40
N THR A 187 -9.23 -1.49 -4.32
CA THR A 187 -8.88 -2.18 -3.08
C THR A 187 -7.38 -2.53 -3.06
N PRO A 188 -6.70 -2.38 -1.91
CA PRO A 188 -5.31 -2.78 -1.77
C PRO A 188 -5.11 -4.30 -1.78
N TYR A 189 -6.16 -5.10 -1.54
CA TYR A 189 -6.06 -6.55 -1.36
C TYR A 189 -6.36 -7.33 -2.64
N PRO A 190 -5.71 -8.49 -2.86
CA PRO A 190 -5.87 -9.28 -4.08
C PRO A 190 -7.28 -9.89 -4.21
N PRO A 191 -7.80 -10.01 -5.44
CA PRO A 191 -9.00 -10.79 -5.70
C PRO A 191 -8.76 -12.28 -5.44
N LEU A 192 -9.79 -12.95 -4.91
CA LEU A 192 -9.77 -14.38 -4.62
C LEU A 192 -9.78 -15.25 -5.89
N GLY A 193 -9.04 -16.34 -5.86
CA GLY A 193 -9.21 -17.48 -6.76
C GLY A 193 -8.36 -17.41 -8.03
N TYR A 194 -8.76 -18.20 -9.01
CA TYR A 194 -8.01 -18.43 -10.25
C TYR A 194 -8.87 -18.18 -11.49
N THR A 195 -8.24 -17.69 -12.55
CA THR A 195 -8.83 -17.58 -13.89
C THR A 195 -8.15 -18.55 -14.82
N HIS A 196 -8.93 -19.35 -15.54
CA HIS A 196 -8.39 -20.22 -16.59
C HIS A 196 -7.85 -19.36 -17.74
N LYS A 197 -6.64 -19.67 -18.23
CA LYS A 197 -5.95 -18.96 -19.31
C LYS A 197 -6.80 -18.69 -20.56
N LYS A 198 -7.78 -19.54 -20.87
CA LYS A 198 -8.69 -19.39 -22.02
C LYS A 198 -9.71 -18.26 -21.88
N TYR A 199 -10.01 -17.83 -20.65
CA TYR A 199 -10.97 -16.77 -20.34
C TYR A 199 -10.31 -15.41 -20.07
N LEU A 200 -8.98 -15.34 -20.15
CA LEU A 200 -8.27 -14.07 -20.02
C LEU A 200 -8.56 -13.15 -21.19
N SER A 201 -8.44 -11.84 -20.95
CA SER A 201 -8.45 -10.86 -22.03
C SER A 201 -7.33 -11.16 -23.04
N LEU A 202 -7.54 -10.77 -24.31
CA LEU A 202 -6.55 -10.99 -25.37
C LEU A 202 -5.20 -10.35 -25.03
N GLU A 203 -5.24 -9.14 -24.45
CA GLU A 203 -4.08 -8.38 -24.01
C GLU A 203 -3.30 -9.16 -22.94
N VAL A 204 -3.93 -9.57 -21.84
CA VAL A 204 -3.28 -10.35 -20.78
C VAL A 204 -2.75 -11.69 -21.31
N ARG A 205 -3.54 -12.38 -22.14
CA ARG A 205 -3.16 -13.68 -22.71
C ARG A 205 -1.92 -13.58 -23.59
N SER A 206 -1.79 -12.50 -24.37
CA SER A 206 -0.61 -12.24 -25.21
C SER A 206 0.66 -11.98 -24.39
N HIS A 207 0.49 -11.64 -23.10
CA HIS A 207 1.60 -11.33 -22.20
C HIS A 207 1.91 -12.41 -21.15
N LEU A 208 1.26 -13.58 -21.18
CA LEU A 208 1.54 -14.68 -20.24
C LEU A 208 2.97 -15.23 -20.31
N SER A 209 3.61 -15.18 -21.48
CA SER A 209 4.98 -15.65 -21.68
C SER A 209 6.05 -14.60 -21.35
N HIS A 210 5.63 -13.38 -20.99
CA HIS A 210 6.52 -12.27 -20.68
C HIS A 210 6.62 -12.11 -19.15
N ASP A 211 7.81 -11.75 -18.67
CA ASP A 211 8.02 -11.45 -17.25
C ASP A 211 7.75 -9.97 -16.97
N HIS A 212 6.49 -9.64 -16.68
CA HIS A 212 6.07 -8.28 -16.33
C HIS A 212 6.02 -8.10 -14.81
N TYR A 213 6.79 -7.14 -14.33
CA TYR A 213 6.75 -6.70 -12.94
C TYR A 213 7.06 -5.20 -12.85
N LEU A 214 6.65 -4.63 -11.72
CA LEU A 214 6.79 -3.21 -11.46
C LEU A 214 8.22 -2.89 -11.02
N GLN A 215 9.02 -2.33 -11.93
CA GLN A 215 10.45 -2.07 -11.72
C GLN A 215 10.73 -0.77 -11.00
N ASN A 216 10.09 0.31 -11.44
CA ASN A 216 10.29 1.63 -10.88
C ASN A 216 9.02 2.45 -11.01
N TYR A 217 8.92 3.45 -10.14
CA TYR A 217 8.03 4.57 -10.34
C TYR A 217 8.84 5.86 -10.39
N ARG A 218 8.30 6.79 -11.16
CA ARG A 218 8.84 8.13 -11.33
C ARG A 218 7.78 9.12 -10.95
N MET A 219 8.22 10.12 -10.21
CA MET A 219 7.40 11.22 -9.79
C MET A 219 7.96 12.48 -10.40
N PHE A 220 7.08 13.33 -10.91
CA PHE A 220 7.46 14.55 -11.58
C PHE A 220 6.77 15.75 -10.93
N TRP A 221 7.44 16.88 -10.87
CA TRP A 221 6.80 18.15 -10.60
C TRP A 221 6.10 18.61 -11.87
N ALA A 222 4.77 18.76 -11.79
CA ALA A 222 4.00 19.31 -12.89
C ALA A 222 4.30 20.80 -13.01
N VAL A 223 4.84 21.23 -14.15
CA VAL A 223 5.16 22.63 -14.41
C VAL A 223 4.21 23.15 -15.48
N GLN A 224 3.57 24.28 -15.21
CA GLN A 224 2.68 24.89 -16.19
C GLN A 224 3.47 25.33 -17.43
N ASP A 225 2.98 24.94 -18.61
CA ASP A 225 3.52 25.31 -19.93
C ASP A 225 4.97 24.86 -20.20
N LYS A 226 5.47 23.84 -19.48
CA LYS A 226 6.79 23.22 -19.69
C LYS A 226 6.72 21.71 -19.53
N GLU A 227 7.80 21.04 -19.91
CA GLU A 227 7.98 19.62 -19.60
C GLU A 227 8.04 19.41 -18.08
N ASP A 228 7.40 18.33 -17.65
CA ASP A 228 7.38 17.92 -16.26
C ASP A 228 8.81 17.60 -15.78
N ILE A 229 9.18 18.09 -14.60
CA ILE A 229 10.54 17.93 -14.07
C ILE A 229 10.59 16.67 -13.22
N LEU A 230 11.48 15.73 -13.53
CA LEU A 230 11.67 14.53 -12.71
C LEU A 230 12.03 14.92 -11.27
N ALA A 231 11.13 14.64 -10.35
CA ALA A 231 11.31 14.89 -8.92
C ALA A 231 12.13 13.76 -8.30
N GLN A 232 11.68 12.51 -8.51
CA GLN A 232 12.32 11.35 -7.92
C GLN A 232 12.00 10.07 -8.70
N SER A 233 12.92 9.10 -8.65
CA SER A 233 12.69 7.75 -9.12
C SER A 233 13.20 6.75 -8.09
N PHE A 234 12.45 5.67 -7.91
CA PHE A 234 12.81 4.59 -7.01
C PHE A 234 12.71 3.26 -7.74
N GLU A 235 13.75 2.44 -7.60
CA GLU A 235 13.68 1.03 -7.96
C GLU A 235 12.87 0.30 -6.89
N LEU A 236 11.83 -0.41 -7.32
CA LEU A 236 11.02 -1.22 -6.43
C LEU A 236 11.60 -2.63 -6.39
N PRO A 237 11.81 -3.20 -5.19
CA PRO A 237 12.19 -4.60 -5.11
C PRO A 237 11.04 -5.45 -5.63
N ARG A 238 11.38 -6.48 -6.40
CA ARG A 238 10.43 -7.52 -6.78
C ARG A 238 9.97 -8.25 -5.53
N ARG A 239 8.65 -8.29 -5.30
CA ARG A 239 8.04 -8.96 -4.16
C ARG A 239 7.21 -10.13 -4.65
N THR A 240 7.24 -11.24 -3.94
CA THR A 240 6.45 -12.42 -4.25
C THR A 240 5.54 -12.75 -3.07
N CYS A 241 4.36 -13.28 -3.35
CA CYS A 241 3.41 -13.76 -2.35
C CYS A 241 2.76 -15.07 -2.83
N THR A 242 2.31 -15.90 -1.90
CA THR A 242 1.50 -17.08 -2.20
C THR A 242 0.11 -16.84 -1.62
N LEU A 243 -0.93 -17.09 -2.41
CA LEU A 243 -2.31 -17.10 -1.90
C LEU A 243 -2.59 -18.50 -1.37
N ASP A 244 -2.38 -18.70 -0.07
CA ASP A 244 -2.77 -19.94 0.59
C ASP A 244 -4.29 -19.98 0.73
N LEU A 245 -4.95 -20.70 -0.19
CA LEU A 245 -6.40 -20.93 -0.11
C LEU A 245 -6.80 -21.88 1.03
N VAL A 246 -5.83 -22.48 1.74
CA VAL A 246 -6.06 -23.62 2.65
C VAL A 246 -5.26 -23.53 3.97
N GLY A 247 -4.44 -22.49 4.18
CA GLY A 247 -3.65 -22.35 5.40
C GLY A 247 -4.44 -21.72 6.55
N GLU A 248 -5.08 -22.56 7.37
CA GLU A 248 -5.58 -22.27 8.72
C GLU A 248 -6.32 -20.92 8.90
N LEU A 249 -7.61 -20.90 8.56
CA LEU A 249 -8.53 -20.09 9.37
C LEU A 249 -8.32 -20.53 10.83
N PRO A 250 -8.00 -19.63 11.78
CA PRO A 250 -8.01 -20.01 13.18
C PRO A 250 -9.40 -20.58 13.48
N GLN A 251 -9.45 -21.82 13.97
CA GLN A 251 -10.69 -22.40 14.46
C GLN A 251 -11.12 -21.68 15.73
N VAL A 252 -11.62 -20.45 15.57
CA VAL A 252 -12.34 -19.76 16.63
C VAL A 252 -13.67 -20.47 16.73
N LYS A 253 -13.79 -21.38 17.70
CA LYS A 253 -15.11 -21.86 18.15
C LYS A 253 -15.93 -20.61 18.48
N PRO A 254 -17.09 -20.39 17.85
CA PRO A 254 -17.93 -19.28 18.22
C PRO A 254 -18.42 -19.52 19.65
N VAL A 255 -17.89 -18.77 20.61
CA VAL A 255 -18.48 -18.67 21.95
C VAL A 255 -19.65 -17.71 21.82
N PHE A 256 -20.78 -18.21 21.31
CA PHE A 256 -22.05 -17.53 21.51
C PHE A 256 -22.39 -17.66 23.00
N ARG A 257 -22.10 -16.61 23.78
CA ARG A 257 -22.84 -16.40 25.03
C ARG A 257 -24.23 -15.92 24.64
N ALA A 258 -25.20 -16.81 24.76
CA ALA A 258 -26.61 -16.41 24.77
C ALA A 258 -26.82 -15.46 25.96
N ALA A 259 -27.41 -14.30 25.67
CA ALA A 259 -28.01 -13.43 26.66
C ALA A 259 -29.32 -14.05 27.19
#